data_AF-A0A6N7I705-F1
#
_entry.id   AF-A0A6N7I705-F1
#
_cell.length_a   1.000
_cell.length_b   1.000
_cell.length_c   1.000
_cell.angle_alpha   90.00
_cell.angle_beta   90.00
_cell.angle_gamma   90.00
#
_symmetry.space_group_name_H-M   'P 1'
#
loop_
_entity.id
_entity.type
_entity.pdbx_description
1 polymer ?
#
loop_
_entity_poly.entity_id
_entity_poly.type
_entity_poly.pdbx_seq_one_letter_code
_entity_poly.pdbx_strand_id
1 'polypeptide(L)'
;MEAVSVLHDPVRRALYRHVVAEGRDVSRNEAAAALGIQRSLAAFHLDKLAEAGLLDVAYRRLGERRGPGAGRPAKLYRRGSNEYHVSLPPRAYETAARLLAEAVEIAGADQELQEVARERGRELGRAAEGTSEGHGQHGERERLGEVLAQRGYEPRREGDLLRLRNCPFHVLAGTFPPLVCGMNLALLEGLLEGLETKSLAARMDPRPGWCCVVLSSKNSDN
;
A
#
# COMPACT_ATOMS: atom_id res chain seq x y z
N MET A 1 15.50 -9.57 13.05
CA MET A 1 16.48 -9.74 11.95
C MET A 1 16.12 -10.87 10.99
N GLU A 2 15.45 -11.93 11.46
CA GLU A 2 15.08 -13.08 10.63
C GLU A 2 14.18 -12.72 9.43
N ALA A 3 13.17 -11.87 9.60
CA ALA A 3 12.28 -11.45 8.50
C ALA A 3 13.02 -10.85 7.28
N VAL A 4 14.01 -9.98 7.52
CA VAL A 4 14.80 -9.34 6.45
C VAL A 4 15.69 -10.38 5.77
N SER A 5 16.29 -11.29 6.54
CA SER A 5 17.11 -12.40 6.03
C SER A 5 16.30 -13.34 5.12
N VAL A 6 15.05 -13.64 5.49
CA VAL A 6 14.16 -14.47 4.67
C VAL A 6 13.92 -13.86 3.28
N LEU A 7 13.90 -12.53 3.15
CA LEU A 7 13.72 -11.84 1.86
C LEU A 7 14.99 -11.76 0.99
N HIS A 8 16.14 -12.24 1.45
CA HIS A 8 17.35 -12.30 0.62
C HIS A 8 17.19 -13.26 -0.57
N ASP A 9 16.45 -14.35 -0.37
CA ASP A 9 16.14 -15.32 -1.41
C ASP A 9 15.17 -14.74 -2.44
N PRO A 10 15.52 -14.81 -3.75
CA PRO A 10 14.74 -14.16 -4.79
C PRO A 10 13.36 -14.79 -4.99
N VAL A 11 13.20 -16.10 -4.77
CA VAL A 11 11.92 -16.80 -4.90
C VAL A 11 11.00 -16.41 -3.75
N ARG A 12 11.51 -16.37 -2.51
CA ARG A 12 10.74 -15.88 -1.35
C ARG A 12 10.33 -14.42 -1.53
N ARG A 13 11.24 -13.57 -1.98
CA ARG A 13 10.93 -12.16 -2.25
C ARG A 13 9.89 -12.00 -3.37
N ALA A 14 9.94 -12.82 -4.42
CA ALA A 14 8.93 -12.83 -5.48
C ALA A 14 7.56 -13.30 -4.96
N LEU A 15 7.53 -14.38 -4.17
CA LEU A 15 6.29 -14.89 -3.56
C LEU A 15 5.66 -13.86 -2.62
N TYR A 16 6.45 -13.23 -1.76
CA TYR A 16 5.98 -12.17 -0.88
C TYR A 16 5.35 -11.02 -1.69
N ARG A 17 6.06 -10.49 -2.70
CA ARG A 17 5.54 -9.43 -3.58
C ARG A 17 4.25 -9.84 -4.28
N HIS A 18 4.16 -11.07 -4.78
CA HIS A 18 2.94 -11.58 -5.40
C HIS A 18 1.76 -11.63 -4.42
N VAL A 19 1.94 -12.21 -3.23
CA VAL A 19 0.87 -12.29 -2.22
C VAL A 19 0.42 -10.89 -1.76
N VAL A 20 1.34 -9.96 -1.59
CA VAL A 20 1.02 -8.56 -1.25
C VAL A 20 0.24 -7.90 -2.40
N ALA A 21 0.67 -8.07 -3.65
CA ALA A 21 0.03 -7.47 -4.81
C ALA A 21 -1.43 -7.93 -5.00
N GLU A 22 -1.72 -9.22 -4.78
CA GLU A 22 -3.08 -9.76 -4.87
C GLU A 22 -4.08 -9.08 -3.91
N GLY A 23 -3.61 -8.61 -2.74
CA GLY A 23 -4.46 -7.90 -1.77
C GLY A 23 -5.58 -8.75 -1.14
N ARG A 24 -5.57 -10.06 -1.42
CA ARG A 24 -6.51 -11.09 -0.94
C ARG A 24 -5.75 -12.33 -0.46
N ASP A 25 -6.50 -13.30 0.05
CA ASP A 25 -5.95 -14.62 0.36
C ASP A 25 -5.49 -15.35 -0.92
N VAL A 26 -4.26 -15.87 -0.90
CA VAL A 26 -3.61 -16.56 -2.02
C VAL A 26 -3.30 -18.00 -1.63
N SER A 27 -3.66 -18.95 -2.50
CA SER A 27 -3.35 -20.37 -2.30
C SER A 27 -1.94 -20.74 -2.78
N ARG A 28 -1.43 -21.88 -2.28
CA ARG A 28 -0.16 -22.46 -2.75
C ARG A 28 -0.14 -22.73 -4.26
N ASN A 29 -1.29 -23.08 -4.83
CA ASN A 29 -1.42 -23.41 -6.24
C ASN A 29 -1.35 -22.15 -7.11
N GLU A 30 -2.09 -21.09 -6.72
CA GLU A 30 -2.04 -19.80 -7.41
C GLU A 30 -0.63 -19.22 -7.38
N ALA A 31 0.01 -19.18 -6.20
CA ALA A 31 1.37 -18.65 -6.05
C ALA A 31 2.41 -19.46 -6.85
N ALA A 32 2.26 -20.78 -6.91
CA ALA A 32 3.12 -21.64 -7.72
C ALA A 32 2.96 -21.37 -9.21
N ALA A 33 1.71 -21.24 -9.68
CA ALA A 33 1.40 -20.93 -11.08
C ALA A 33 1.92 -19.55 -11.49
N ALA A 34 1.72 -18.54 -10.64
CA ALA A 34 2.16 -17.17 -10.90
C ALA A 34 3.68 -17.03 -11.07
N LEU A 35 4.47 -17.86 -10.38
CA LEU A 35 5.93 -17.84 -10.44
C LEU A 35 6.53 -18.95 -11.32
N GLY A 36 5.70 -19.82 -11.92
CA GLY A 36 6.17 -20.95 -12.72
C GLY A 36 7.00 -21.97 -11.93
N ILE A 37 6.73 -22.15 -10.64
CA ILE A 37 7.48 -23.07 -9.76
C ILE A 37 6.65 -24.27 -9.31
N GLN A 38 7.32 -25.30 -8.79
CA GLN A 38 6.63 -26.44 -8.21
C GLN A 38 5.84 -26.04 -6.96
N ARG A 39 4.64 -26.62 -6.81
CA ARG A 39 3.75 -26.39 -5.67
C ARG A 39 4.42 -26.67 -4.32
N SER A 40 5.23 -27.72 -4.22
CA SER A 40 5.98 -28.07 -3.01
C SER A 40 6.97 -26.98 -2.61
N LEU A 41 7.69 -26.42 -3.59
CA LEU A 41 8.63 -25.33 -3.40
C LEU A 41 7.92 -24.03 -2.97
N ALA A 42 6.81 -23.70 -3.63
CA ALA A 42 5.97 -22.56 -3.22
C ALA A 42 5.48 -22.73 -1.77
N ALA A 43 4.99 -23.92 -1.40
CA ALA A 43 4.52 -24.21 -0.05
C ALA A 43 5.62 -24.01 1.01
N PHE A 44 6.82 -24.54 0.75
CA PHE A 44 7.98 -24.39 1.64
C PHE A 44 8.33 -22.91 1.86
N HIS A 45 8.41 -22.13 0.79
CA HIS A 45 8.76 -20.71 0.87
C HIS A 45 7.68 -19.85 1.53
N LEU A 46 6.40 -20.12 1.25
CA LEU A 46 5.27 -19.43 1.88
C LEU A 46 5.19 -19.75 3.38
N ASP A 47 5.45 -20.99 3.78
CA ASP A 47 5.49 -21.37 5.19
C ASP A 47 6.63 -20.65 5.94
N LYS A 48 7.82 -20.52 5.34
CA LYS A 48 8.92 -19.72 5.90
C LYS A 48 8.59 -18.22 6.03
N LEU A 49 7.91 -17.66 5.04
CA LEU A 49 7.47 -16.26 5.10
C LEU A 49 6.43 -16.06 6.23
N ALA A 50 5.57 -17.04 6.46
CA ALA A 50 4.61 -17.01 7.56
C ALA A 50 5.27 -17.19 8.93
N GLU A 51 6.23 -18.11 9.07
CA GLU A 51 7.04 -18.29 10.28
C GLU A 51 7.79 -17.00 10.66
N ALA A 52 8.29 -16.27 9.66
CA ALA A 52 8.95 -14.99 9.86
C ALA A 52 8.00 -13.81 10.15
N GLY A 53 6.68 -14.04 10.15
CA GLY A 53 5.66 -13.02 10.42
C GLY A 53 5.40 -12.04 9.27
N LEU A 54 5.93 -12.31 8.07
CA LEU A 54 5.70 -11.49 6.87
C LEU A 54 4.35 -11.82 6.20
N LEU A 55 3.86 -13.05 6.37
CA LEU A 55 2.55 -13.49 5.89
C LEU A 55 1.71 -14.06 7.03
N ASP A 56 0.41 -13.80 7.01
CA ASP A 56 -0.56 -14.52 7.84
C ASP A 56 -1.06 -15.76 7.10
N VAL A 57 -1.50 -16.76 7.87
CA VAL A 57 -2.13 -17.98 7.35
C VAL A 57 -3.62 -17.98 7.68
N ALA A 58 -4.44 -18.23 6.68
CA ALA A 58 -5.86 -18.55 6.84
C ALA A 58 -6.16 -19.96 6.31
N TYR A 59 -7.17 -20.62 6.87
CA TYR A 59 -7.65 -21.91 6.35
C TYR A 59 -9.09 -21.74 5.86
N ARG A 60 -9.32 -21.96 4.57
CA ARG A 60 -10.66 -21.86 3.98
C ARG A 60 -10.91 -23.02 3.02
N ARG A 61 -12.16 -23.47 2.93
CA ARG A 61 -12.58 -24.40 1.87
C ARG A 61 -12.75 -23.61 0.58
N LEU A 62 -12.05 -24.03 -0.46
CA LEU A 62 -12.18 -23.46 -1.80
C LEU A 62 -13.20 -24.31 -2.57
N GLY A 63 -14.35 -23.74 -2.91
CA GLY A 63 -15.45 -24.39 -3.65
C GLY A 63 -16.80 -24.42 -2.91
N GLU A 64 -17.88 -24.65 -3.66
CA GLU A 64 -19.27 -24.57 -3.17
C GLU A 64 -19.78 -25.86 -2.51
N ARG A 65 -19.10 -27.00 -2.71
CA ARG A 65 -19.53 -28.29 -2.18
C ARG A 65 -19.38 -28.34 -0.66
N ARG A 66 -20.50 -28.47 0.06
CA ARG A 66 -20.55 -28.69 1.52
C ARG A 66 -21.04 -30.13 1.79
N GLY A 67 -20.30 -30.89 2.61
CA GLY A 67 -20.65 -32.27 2.98
C GLY A 67 -19.45 -33.23 3.07
N PRO A 68 -19.68 -34.51 3.40
CA PRO A 68 -18.66 -35.57 3.33
C PRO A 68 -18.10 -35.65 1.89
N GLY A 69 -16.77 -35.51 1.74
CA GLY A 69 -16.11 -35.48 0.42
C GLY A 69 -15.71 -34.08 -0.09
N ALA A 70 -16.04 -33.00 0.63
CA ALA A 70 -15.74 -31.62 0.26
C ALA A 70 -14.24 -31.19 0.37
N GLY A 71 -13.31 -32.13 0.54
CA GLY A 71 -11.88 -31.87 0.66
C GLY A 71 -11.44 -31.20 1.98
N ARG A 72 -10.14 -31.26 2.27
CA ARG A 72 -9.52 -30.56 3.41
C ARG A 72 -9.49 -29.05 3.14
N PRO A 73 -9.72 -28.17 4.13
CA PRO A 73 -9.51 -26.73 3.98
C PRO A 73 -8.13 -26.42 3.39
N ALA A 74 -8.08 -25.54 2.39
CA ALA A 74 -6.84 -25.08 1.80
C ALA A 74 -6.16 -24.08 2.73
N LYS A 75 -4.83 -24.19 2.84
CA LYS A 75 -3.98 -23.19 3.49
C LYS A 75 -3.80 -22.02 2.52
N LEU A 76 -4.18 -20.83 2.96
CA LEU A 76 -4.12 -19.58 2.23
C LEU A 76 -3.18 -18.63 2.96
N TYR A 77 -2.56 -17.73 2.21
CA TYR A 77 -1.60 -16.77 2.70
C TYR A 77 -2.04 -15.38 2.30
N ARG A 78 -1.84 -14.42 3.20
CA ARG A 78 -2.06 -13.00 2.95
C ARG A 78 -0.95 -12.21 3.61
N ARG A 79 -0.79 -10.94 3.23
CA ARG A 79 0.16 -10.04 3.90
C ARG A 79 -0.08 -10.02 5.41
N GLY A 80 0.98 -10.18 6.20
CA GLY A 80 0.92 -10.01 7.66
C GLY A 80 0.74 -8.54 8.05
N SER A 81 0.17 -8.31 9.24
CA SER A 81 -0.03 -6.94 9.75
C SER A 81 1.23 -6.32 10.39
N ASN A 82 2.30 -7.09 10.53
CA ASN A 82 3.53 -6.65 11.19
C ASN A 82 4.28 -5.62 10.34
N GLU A 83 4.74 -4.55 10.98
CA GLU A 83 5.63 -3.57 10.39
C GLU A 83 7.08 -3.87 10.79
N TYR A 84 7.99 -3.82 9.81
CA TYR A 84 9.42 -4.06 10.04
C TYR A 84 10.20 -2.85 9.53
N HIS A 85 10.87 -2.14 10.44
CA HIS A 85 11.77 -1.04 10.11
C HIS A 85 13.22 -1.42 10.43
N VAL A 86 14.14 -1.20 9.49
CA VAL A 86 15.57 -1.47 9.67
C VAL A 86 16.32 -0.16 9.52
N SER A 87 16.99 0.25 10.61
CA SER A 87 17.85 1.44 10.62
C SER A 87 19.19 1.09 11.24
N LEU A 88 20.27 1.29 10.50
CA LEU A 88 21.63 1.02 10.94
C LEU A 88 22.54 2.22 10.57
N PRO A 89 23.08 2.96 11.55
CA PRO A 89 22.84 2.84 13.00
C PRO A 89 21.38 3.19 13.37
N PRO A 90 20.95 2.93 14.62
CA PRO A 90 19.62 3.29 15.07
C PRO A 90 19.32 4.78 14.83
N ARG A 91 18.15 5.09 14.28
CA ARG A 91 17.63 6.45 14.07
C ARG A 91 16.25 6.56 14.71
N ALA A 92 15.97 7.68 15.35
CA ALA A 92 14.73 7.95 16.07
C ALA A 92 13.80 8.88 15.27
N TYR A 93 13.62 8.63 13.97
CA TYR A 93 12.78 9.47 13.11
C TYR A 93 11.30 9.42 13.50
N GLU A 94 10.81 8.28 14.02
CA GLU A 94 9.46 8.21 14.55
C GLU A 94 9.26 9.16 15.74
N THR A 95 10.20 9.17 16.69
CA THR A 95 10.16 10.09 17.84
C THR A 95 10.20 11.54 17.38
N ALA A 96 11.10 11.89 16.47
CA ALA A 96 11.17 13.24 15.91
C ALA A 96 9.86 13.63 15.21
N ALA A 97 9.28 12.73 14.40
CA ALA A 97 8.04 13.01 13.68
C ALA A 97 6.84 13.17 14.63
N ARG A 98 6.79 12.41 15.73
CA ARG A 98 5.76 12.58 16.78
C ARG A 98 5.88 13.94 17.48
N LEU A 99 7.10 14.34 17.88
CA LEU A 99 7.34 15.63 18.51
C LEU A 99 6.96 16.81 17.59
N LEU A 100 7.30 16.70 16.30
CA LEU A 100 6.94 17.72 15.31
C LEU A 100 5.42 17.77 15.05
N ALA A 101 4.75 16.62 14.96
CA ALA A 101 3.29 16.56 14.80
C ALA A 101 2.57 17.17 16.00
N GLU A 102 3.00 16.84 17.23
CA GLU A 102 2.46 17.42 18.46
C GLU A 102 2.68 18.94 18.52
N ALA A 103 3.88 19.41 18.15
CA ALA A 103 4.17 20.84 18.09
C ALA A 103 3.28 21.59 17.07
N VAL A 104 3.01 20.97 15.91
CA VAL A 104 2.11 21.54 14.89
C VAL A 104 0.67 21.59 15.39
N GLU A 105 0.17 20.55 16.07
CA GLU A 105 -1.18 20.58 16.67
C GLU A 105 -1.29 21.67 17.74
N ILE A 106 -0.30 21.81 18.62
CA ILE A 106 -0.27 22.85 19.66
C ILE A 106 -0.27 24.25 19.02
N ALA A 107 0.45 24.43 17.93
CA ALA A 107 0.52 25.69 17.20
C ALA A 107 -0.73 25.97 16.34
N GLY A 108 -1.57 24.96 16.07
CA GLY A 108 -2.69 25.06 15.14
C GLY A 108 -2.26 25.28 13.69
N ALA A 109 -1.09 24.77 13.30
CA ALA A 109 -0.44 25.04 12.01
C ALA A 109 -0.80 23.99 10.92
N ASP A 110 -2.03 23.47 10.96
CA ASP A 110 -2.53 22.47 10.02
C ASP A 110 -2.49 22.96 8.57
N GLN A 111 -2.81 24.24 8.34
CA GLN A 111 -2.86 24.83 7.00
C GLN A 111 -1.46 24.94 6.40
N GLU A 112 -0.50 25.42 7.17
CA GLU A 112 0.91 25.54 6.78
C GLU A 112 1.50 24.16 6.48
N LEU A 113 1.19 23.15 7.30
CA LEU A 113 1.60 21.77 7.02
C LEU A 113 1.00 21.27 5.70
N GLN A 114 -0.28 21.52 5.45
CA GLN A 114 -0.96 21.13 4.21
C GLN A 114 -0.38 21.87 3.00
N GLU A 115 -0.02 23.14 3.11
CA GLU A 115 0.65 23.89 2.05
C GLU A 115 2.02 23.31 1.70
N VAL A 116 2.84 23.02 2.71
CA VAL A 116 4.14 22.36 2.54
C VAL A 116 3.97 20.98 1.91
N ALA A 117 2.98 20.20 2.37
CA ALA A 117 2.67 18.89 1.82
C ALA A 117 2.23 18.99 0.35
N ARG A 118 1.40 19.97 0.00
CA ARG A 118 0.94 20.20 -1.37
C ARG A 118 2.10 20.58 -2.30
N GLU A 119 2.98 21.49 -1.88
CA GLU A 119 4.15 21.82 -2.71
C GLU A 119 5.06 20.60 -2.88
N ARG A 120 5.30 19.84 -1.81
CA ARG A 120 6.06 18.59 -1.91
C ARG A 120 5.41 17.59 -2.87
N GLY A 121 4.08 17.52 -2.88
CA GLY A 121 3.31 16.75 -3.84
C GLY A 121 3.61 17.17 -5.27
N ARG A 122 3.58 18.48 -5.56
CA ARG A 122 3.87 19.01 -6.90
C ARG A 122 5.27 18.68 -7.38
N GLU A 123 6.27 18.87 -6.52
CA GLU A 123 7.66 18.49 -6.83
C GLU A 123 7.77 17.02 -7.20
N LEU A 124 7.12 16.15 -6.42
CA LEU A 124 7.09 14.72 -6.66
C LEU A 124 6.39 14.40 -7.99
N GLY A 125 5.30 15.08 -8.33
CA GLY A 125 4.60 14.89 -9.61
C GLY A 125 5.48 15.27 -10.79
N ARG A 126 6.08 16.47 -10.76
CA ARG A 126 6.98 16.98 -11.81
C ARG A 126 8.17 16.05 -12.04
N ALA A 127 8.76 15.53 -10.96
CA ALA A 127 9.88 14.60 -11.05
C ALA A 127 9.50 13.25 -11.72
N ALA A 128 8.23 12.87 -11.70
CA ALA A 128 7.73 11.66 -12.36
C ALA A 128 7.25 11.89 -13.81
N GLU A 129 7.18 13.15 -14.29
CA GLU A 129 6.86 13.49 -15.68
C GLU A 129 8.02 13.36 -16.65
N GLY A 130 9.24 13.60 -16.19
CA GLY A 130 10.44 13.42 -17.02
C GLY A 130 10.70 11.99 -17.52
N THR A 131 9.84 11.01 -17.19
CA THR A 131 10.02 9.60 -17.50
C THR A 131 8.94 8.98 -18.40
N SER A 132 7.90 9.71 -18.83
CA SER A 132 6.77 9.08 -19.54
C SER A 132 6.11 9.99 -20.58
N GLU A 133 6.33 9.71 -21.87
CA GLU A 133 5.59 10.31 -22.98
C GLU A 133 4.28 9.54 -23.26
N GLY A 134 3.16 10.28 -23.34
CA GLY A 134 2.00 9.92 -24.15
C GLY A 134 1.11 8.77 -23.67
N HIS A 135 0.28 8.99 -22.65
CA HIS A 135 -0.83 8.08 -22.32
C HIS A 135 -2.15 8.85 -22.07
N GLY A 136 -3.26 8.38 -22.64
CA GLY A 136 -4.61 8.93 -22.37
C GLY A 136 -5.14 8.58 -20.96
N GLN A 137 -6.39 8.94 -20.63
CA GLN A 137 -6.98 8.80 -19.27
C GLN A 137 -6.80 7.41 -18.60
N HIS A 138 -6.82 6.30 -19.36
CA HIS A 138 -6.60 4.98 -18.76
C HIS A 138 -5.15 4.80 -18.29
N GLY A 139 -4.20 5.36 -19.02
CA GLY A 139 -2.80 5.37 -18.62
C GLY A 139 -2.48 6.42 -17.56
N GLU A 140 -3.27 7.50 -17.42
CA GLU A 140 -3.12 8.45 -16.29
C GLU A 140 -3.26 7.73 -14.94
N ARG A 141 -4.27 6.87 -14.79
CA ARG A 141 -4.51 6.11 -13.55
C ARG A 141 -3.44 5.05 -13.30
N GLU A 142 -3.00 4.34 -14.34
CA GLU A 142 -1.95 3.33 -14.23
C GLU A 142 -0.63 3.98 -13.81
N ARG A 143 -0.24 5.07 -14.49
CA ARG A 143 0.92 5.89 -14.17
C ARG A 143 0.85 6.44 -12.75
N LEU A 144 -0.29 7.00 -12.34
CA LEU A 144 -0.49 7.44 -10.95
C LEU A 144 -0.31 6.27 -9.97
N GLY A 145 -0.86 5.09 -10.29
CA GLY A 145 -0.69 3.87 -9.50
C GLY A 145 0.78 3.49 -9.32
N GLU A 146 1.58 3.54 -10.38
CA GLU A 146 3.02 3.29 -10.33
C GLU A 146 3.77 4.33 -9.48
N VAL A 147 3.46 5.61 -9.68
CA VAL A 147 4.02 6.73 -8.91
C VAL A 147 3.71 6.58 -7.42
N LEU A 148 2.48 6.20 -7.08
CA LEU A 148 2.05 5.94 -5.70
C LEU A 148 2.77 4.71 -5.12
N ALA A 149 2.90 3.63 -5.89
CA ALA A 149 3.59 2.42 -5.48
C ALA A 149 5.07 2.68 -5.16
N GLN A 150 5.75 3.48 -5.97
CA GLN A 150 7.14 3.90 -5.73
C GLN A 150 7.30 4.73 -4.45
N ARG A 151 6.23 5.41 -4.02
CA ARG A 151 6.17 6.21 -2.78
C ARG A 151 5.67 5.40 -1.57
N GLY A 152 5.49 4.09 -1.73
CA GLY A 152 5.12 3.19 -0.65
C GLY A 152 3.61 3.07 -0.40
N TYR A 153 2.76 3.66 -1.24
CA TYR A 153 1.32 3.36 -1.20
C TYR A 153 1.02 2.04 -1.92
N GLU A 154 -0.11 1.43 -1.60
CA GLU A 154 -0.59 0.21 -2.23
C GLU A 154 -1.93 0.47 -2.95
N PRO A 155 -1.90 1.07 -4.15
CA PRO A 155 -3.11 1.38 -4.88
C PRO A 155 -3.85 0.11 -5.35
N ARG A 156 -5.17 0.14 -5.26
CA ARG A 156 -6.09 -0.88 -5.77
C ARG A 156 -7.24 -0.20 -6.49
N ARG A 157 -7.54 -0.71 -7.68
CA ARG A 157 -8.69 -0.25 -8.45
C ARG A 157 -9.98 -0.81 -7.83
N GLU A 158 -10.93 0.06 -7.54
CA GLU A 158 -12.26 -0.27 -7.07
C GLU A 158 -13.26 0.51 -7.92
N GLY A 159 -13.70 -0.08 -9.04
CA GLY A 159 -14.49 0.62 -10.05
C GLY A 159 -13.71 1.80 -10.67
N ASP A 160 -14.22 3.00 -10.46
CA ASP A 160 -13.60 4.27 -10.90
C ASP A 160 -12.67 4.90 -9.85
N LEU A 161 -12.54 4.28 -8.69
CA LEU A 161 -11.69 4.72 -7.59
C LEU A 161 -10.33 4.01 -7.64
N LEU A 162 -9.30 4.73 -7.22
CA LEU A 162 -8.01 4.20 -6.79
C LEU A 162 -7.96 4.32 -5.25
N ARG A 163 -8.18 3.20 -4.56
CA ARG A 163 -8.14 3.12 -3.10
C ARG A 163 -6.80 2.56 -2.64
N LEU A 164 -6.26 3.05 -1.52
CA LEU A 164 -4.91 2.69 -1.05
C LEU A 164 -5.01 1.72 0.14
N ARG A 165 -4.47 0.50 0.02
CA ARG A 165 -4.54 -0.58 1.04
C ARG A 165 -3.73 -0.29 2.30
N ASN A 166 -2.82 0.67 2.24
CA ASN A 166 -2.02 1.11 3.36
C ASN A 166 -1.95 2.64 3.44
N CYS A 167 -1.48 3.14 4.57
CA CYS A 167 -1.07 4.52 4.74
C CYS A 167 0.43 4.53 5.03
N PRO A 168 1.29 5.14 4.21
CA PRO A 168 2.71 5.31 4.51
C PRO A 168 2.96 6.09 5.82
N PHE A 169 1.96 6.83 6.30
CA PHE A 169 1.99 7.60 7.54
C PHE A 169 1.20 6.93 8.68
N HIS A 170 0.90 5.62 8.59
CA HIS A 170 -0.04 4.93 9.47
C HIS A 170 0.21 5.17 10.97
N VAL A 171 1.47 5.11 11.41
CA VAL A 171 1.85 5.30 12.82
C VAL A 171 1.42 6.67 13.33
N LEU A 172 1.70 7.74 12.57
CA LEU A 172 1.28 9.10 12.95
C LEU A 172 -0.22 9.30 12.73
N ALA A 173 -0.79 8.76 11.66
CA ALA A 173 -2.23 8.87 11.38
C ALA A 173 -3.10 8.19 12.44
N GLY A 174 -2.58 7.21 13.17
CA GLY A 174 -3.27 6.59 14.31
C GLY A 174 -3.25 7.47 15.57
N THR A 175 -2.27 8.37 15.73
CA THR A 175 -2.15 9.27 16.89
C THR A 175 -2.73 10.66 16.61
N PHE A 176 -2.52 11.19 15.40
CA PHE A 176 -2.94 12.51 14.95
C PHE A 176 -3.78 12.42 13.65
N PRO A 177 -4.96 11.78 13.66
CA PRO A 177 -5.68 11.50 12.41
C PRO A 177 -6.05 12.74 11.59
N PRO A 178 -6.65 13.81 12.17
CA PRO A 178 -7.01 15.01 11.39
C PRO A 178 -5.78 15.65 10.72
N LEU A 179 -4.71 15.87 11.50
CA LEU A 179 -3.48 16.50 11.02
C LEU A 179 -2.83 15.69 9.89
N VAL A 180 -2.58 14.41 10.12
CA VAL A 180 -1.81 13.55 9.20
C VAL A 180 -2.64 13.17 7.97
N CYS A 181 -3.94 12.95 8.12
CA CYS A 181 -4.78 12.63 6.97
C CYS A 181 -5.03 13.88 6.10
N GLY A 182 -5.17 15.06 6.71
CA GLY A 182 -5.21 16.34 5.98
C GLY A 182 -3.90 16.61 5.22
N MET A 183 -2.76 16.41 5.88
CA MET A 183 -1.44 16.48 5.24
C MET A 183 -1.32 15.50 4.06
N ASN A 184 -1.74 14.24 4.24
CA ASN A 184 -1.69 13.24 3.19
C ASN A 184 -2.63 13.56 2.02
N LEU A 185 -3.81 14.11 2.28
CA LEU A 185 -4.72 14.60 1.23
C LEU A 185 -4.02 15.71 0.42
N ALA A 186 -3.51 16.74 1.09
CA ALA A 186 -2.85 17.86 0.43
C ALA A 186 -1.62 17.42 -0.38
N LEU A 187 -0.84 16.46 0.14
CA LEU A 187 0.26 15.81 -0.58
C LEU A 187 -0.20 15.16 -1.88
N LEU A 188 -1.31 14.41 -1.85
CA LEU A 188 -1.84 13.71 -3.01
C LEU A 188 -2.53 14.65 -4.00
N GLU A 189 -3.16 15.73 -3.54
CA GLU A 189 -3.64 16.82 -4.40
C GLU A 189 -2.48 17.47 -5.16
N GLY A 190 -1.41 17.85 -4.44
CA GLY A 190 -0.21 18.39 -5.05
C GLY A 190 0.44 17.42 -6.04
N LEU A 191 0.44 16.12 -5.73
CA LEU A 191 0.95 15.08 -6.63
C LEU A 191 0.17 15.06 -7.96
N LEU A 192 -1.16 15.13 -7.91
CA LEU A 192 -2.00 15.20 -9.10
C LEU A 192 -1.75 16.47 -9.92
N GLU A 193 -1.58 17.61 -9.24
CA GLU A 193 -1.22 18.89 -9.87
C GLU A 193 0.13 18.79 -10.59
N GLY A 194 1.15 18.21 -9.95
CA GLY A 194 2.48 18.06 -10.54
C GLY A 194 2.58 17.01 -11.65
N LEU A 195 1.63 16.08 -11.73
CA LEU A 195 1.47 15.13 -12.83
C LEU A 195 0.54 15.64 -13.94
N GLU A 196 0.15 16.92 -13.85
CA GLU A 196 -0.81 17.57 -14.74
C GLU A 196 -2.10 16.76 -14.95
N THR A 197 -2.49 15.95 -13.96
CA THR A 197 -3.61 15.02 -14.06
C THR A 197 -4.92 15.76 -13.82
N LYS A 198 -5.60 16.14 -14.91
CA LYS A 198 -6.82 16.97 -14.81
C LYS A 198 -8.09 16.18 -14.51
N SER A 199 -8.10 14.88 -14.84
CA SER A 199 -9.28 14.01 -14.77
C SER A 199 -9.56 13.46 -13.36
N LEU A 200 -8.56 13.45 -12.48
CA LEU A 200 -8.65 12.85 -11.15
C LEU A 200 -8.66 13.90 -10.03
N ALA A 201 -9.26 13.55 -8.90
CA ALA A 201 -9.20 14.29 -7.65
C ALA A 201 -8.91 13.34 -6.48
N ALA A 202 -8.17 13.85 -5.49
CA ALA A 202 -8.00 13.19 -4.21
C ALA A 202 -9.09 13.68 -3.25
N ARG A 203 -9.65 12.79 -2.44
CA ARG A 203 -10.66 13.16 -1.42
C ARG A 203 -10.60 12.24 -0.21
N MET A 204 -11.14 12.73 0.91
CA MET A 204 -11.31 11.92 2.11
C MET A 204 -12.44 10.90 1.92
N ASP A 205 -12.15 9.66 2.27
CA ASP A 205 -13.09 8.53 2.28
C ASP A 205 -12.60 7.44 3.25
N PRO A 206 -12.60 7.71 4.57
CA PRO A 206 -12.01 6.84 5.57
C PRO A 206 -12.75 5.51 5.69
N ARG A 207 -11.98 4.41 5.65
CA ARG A 207 -12.49 3.04 5.82
C ARG A 207 -11.52 2.20 6.65
N PRO A 208 -12.00 1.34 7.58
CA PRO A 208 -11.13 0.47 8.36
C PRO A 208 -10.20 -0.39 7.47
N GLY A 209 -8.90 -0.34 7.75
CA GLY A 209 -7.88 -1.10 7.02
C GLY A 209 -7.48 -0.52 5.66
N TRP A 210 -7.80 0.75 5.39
CA TRP A 210 -7.42 1.48 4.19
C TRP A 210 -6.90 2.88 4.53
N CYS A 211 -6.21 3.52 3.59
CA CYS A 211 -5.91 4.94 3.71
C CYS A 211 -7.21 5.77 3.76
N CYS A 212 -7.17 6.89 4.48
CA CYS A 212 -8.28 7.84 4.52
C CYS A 212 -8.49 8.61 3.21
N VAL A 213 -7.54 8.54 2.27
CA VAL A 213 -7.62 9.24 0.98
C VAL A 213 -7.84 8.23 -0.15
N VAL A 214 -8.75 8.58 -1.06
CA VAL A 214 -8.99 7.90 -2.33
C VAL A 214 -8.77 8.86 -3.49
N LEU A 215 -8.45 8.31 -4.66
CA LEU A 215 -8.41 9.09 -5.90
C LEU A 215 -9.54 8.63 -6.82
N SER A 216 -10.32 9.56 -7.36
CA SER A 216 -11.46 9.27 -8.22
C SER A 216 -11.51 10.23 -9.41
N SER A 217 -12.31 9.89 -10.43
CA SER A 217 -12.59 10.86 -11.48
C SER A 217 -13.35 12.05 -10.90
N LYS A 218 -13.04 13.27 -11.36
CA LYS A 218 -13.79 14.48 -10.98
C LYS A 218 -15.28 14.40 -11.38
N ASN A 219 -15.60 13.60 -12.40
CA ASN A 219 -16.98 13.44 -12.88
C ASN A 219 -17.79 12.39 -12.10
N SER A 220 -17.19 11.68 -11.14
CA SER A 220 -17.88 10.62 -10.38
C SER A 220 -18.68 11.14 -9.18
N ASP A 221 -18.58 12.44 -8.86
CA ASP A 221 -19.28 13.07 -7.74
C ASP A 221 -20.51 13.89 -8.19
N ASN A 222 -21.00 13.69 -9.42
CA ASN A 222 -22.18 14.38 -9.98
C ASN A 222 -23.37 13.44 -10.23
#